data_AF-A0A0G0EYF6-F1
#
_entry.id   AF-A0A0G0EYF6-F1
#
_cell.length_a   1.000
_cell.length_b   1.000
_cell.length_c   1.000
_cell.angle_alpha   90.00
_cell.angle_beta   90.00
_cell.angle_gamma   90.00
#
_symmetry.space_group_name_H-M   'P 1'
#
loop_
_entity.id
_entity.type
_entity.pdbx_description
1 polymer ?
#
loop_
_entity_poly.entity_id
_entity_poly.type
_entity_poly.pdbx_seq_one_letter_code
_entity_poly.pdbx_strand_id
1 'polypeptide(L)'
;MTGKLDFEKTDSIVKSVVTRFLKENIAVSLYRNKKPKRIYYELRFPDLMYDLKLSKNKQEKLMIKIDIEKFWLGHHKETVLFNRYGVLANVMTPSLDNVLVQKMAAYKNRGQTMARDIYDIIWLIGHGARIDKEFIKKNKIAPSLKNQLLNKYEREKKSIKKFKDRLRPFLINEDASEKLDYFQRSGTFCYTHRSL
;
A
#
# COMPACT_ATOMS: atom_id res chain seq x y z
N MET A 1 -3.29 -19.47 19.35
CA MET A 1 -3.19 -20.09 18.00
C MET A 1 -2.39 -19.19 17.05
N THR A 2 -1.06 -19.19 17.16
CA THR A 2 -0.16 -18.45 16.26
C THR A 2 0.25 -19.32 15.07
N GLY A 3 -0.75 -19.77 14.30
CA GLY A 3 -0.49 -20.47 13.04
C GLY A 3 0.03 -19.47 12.01
N LYS A 4 1.33 -19.54 11.68
CA LYS A 4 1.94 -18.77 10.60
C LYS A 4 1.12 -19.03 9.33
N LEU A 5 0.54 -18.00 8.73
CA LEU A 5 -0.22 -18.14 7.49
C LEU A 5 0.76 -18.58 6.38
N ASP A 6 0.67 -19.84 5.98
CA ASP A 6 1.40 -20.33 4.80
C ASP A 6 0.57 -20.09 3.52
N PHE A 7 1.18 -20.36 2.37
CA PHE A 7 0.52 -20.12 1.08
C PHE A 7 -0.60 -21.11 0.79
N GLU A 8 -0.61 -22.28 1.42
CA GLU A 8 -1.65 -23.31 1.21
C GLU A 8 -2.92 -22.98 1.98
N LYS A 9 -2.76 -22.61 3.25
CA LYS A 9 -3.84 -22.08 4.08
C LYS A 9 -4.44 -20.82 3.47
N THR A 10 -3.61 -19.96 2.90
CA THR A 10 -4.06 -18.80 2.13
C THR A 10 -4.90 -19.21 0.92
N ASP A 11 -4.43 -20.16 0.11
CA ASP A 11 -5.18 -20.66 -1.05
C ASP A 11 -6.56 -21.20 -0.64
N SER A 12 -6.62 -21.95 0.46
CA SER A 12 -7.87 -22.50 0.99
C SER A 12 -8.86 -21.40 1.38
N ILE A 13 -8.39 -20.37 2.09
CA ILE A 13 -9.22 -19.22 2.49
C ILE A 13 -9.72 -18.46 1.25
N VAL A 14 -8.85 -18.17 0.29
CA VAL A 14 -9.27 -17.42 -0.92
C VAL A 14 -10.29 -18.23 -1.72
N LYS A 15 -10.10 -19.55 -1.85
CA LYS A 15 -11.07 -20.43 -2.52
C LYS A 15 -12.41 -20.46 -1.79
N SER A 16 -12.43 -20.51 -0.46
CA SER A 16 -13.69 -20.52 0.30
C SER A 16 -14.47 -19.21 0.12
N VAL A 17 -13.79 -18.08 0.05
CA VAL A 17 -14.40 -16.77 -0.27
C VAL A 17 -15.02 -16.78 -1.67
N VAL A 18 -14.31 -17.30 -2.67
CA VAL A 18 -14.84 -17.43 -4.04
C VAL A 18 -16.07 -18.33 -4.07
N THR A 19 -16.02 -19.50 -3.44
CA THR A 19 -17.16 -20.41 -3.32
C THR A 19 -18.37 -19.74 -2.67
N ARG A 20 -18.14 -18.89 -1.65
CA ARG A 20 -19.22 -18.16 -0.98
C ARG A 20 -19.89 -17.17 -1.94
N PHE A 21 -19.13 -16.36 -2.69
CA PHE A 21 -19.71 -15.46 -3.68
C PHE A 21 -20.52 -16.20 -4.74
N LEU A 22 -20.02 -17.33 -5.25
CA LEU A 22 -20.75 -18.14 -6.22
C LEU A 22 -22.06 -18.71 -5.65
N LYS A 23 -22.08 -19.13 -4.38
CA LYS A 23 -23.31 -19.58 -3.69
C LYS A 23 -24.34 -18.46 -3.51
N GLU A 24 -23.87 -17.22 -3.40
CA GLU A 24 -24.70 -16.02 -3.33
C GLU A 24 -25.09 -15.50 -4.74
N ASN A 25 -24.86 -16.30 -5.80
CA ASN A 25 -25.10 -15.96 -7.21
C ASN A 25 -24.32 -14.74 -7.71
N ILE A 26 -23.19 -14.42 -7.08
CA ILE A 26 -22.30 -13.34 -7.51
C ILE A 26 -21.23 -13.91 -8.44
N ALA A 27 -21.26 -13.47 -9.71
CA ALA A 27 -20.26 -13.86 -10.70
C ALA A 27 -18.87 -13.36 -10.31
N VAL A 28 -17.95 -14.30 -10.08
CA VAL A 28 -16.56 -14.00 -9.73
C VAL A 28 -15.62 -15.01 -10.39
N SER A 29 -14.49 -14.51 -10.89
CA SER A 29 -13.38 -15.34 -11.36
C SER A 29 -12.13 -15.12 -10.50
N LEU A 30 -11.36 -16.19 -10.30
CA LEU A 30 -10.14 -16.17 -9.52
C LEU A 30 -8.92 -16.30 -10.44
N TYR A 31 -8.06 -15.30 -10.44
CA TYR A 31 -6.71 -15.41 -10.98
C TYR A 31 -5.70 -15.58 -9.83
N ARG A 32 -4.72 -16.46 -10.00
CA ARG A 32 -3.68 -16.76 -9.01
C ARG A 32 -2.31 -16.77 -9.65
N ASN A 33 -1.35 -16.13 -9.00
CA ASN A 33 0.06 -16.20 -9.40
C ASN A 33 0.96 -16.34 -8.17
N LYS A 34 1.80 -17.38 -8.16
CA LYS A 34 2.72 -17.71 -7.07
C LYS A 34 4.16 -17.47 -7.51
N LYS A 35 4.90 -16.74 -6.68
CA LYS A 35 6.35 -16.53 -6.76
C LYS A 35 6.99 -17.04 -5.46
N PRO A 36 8.32 -17.26 -5.39
CA PRO A 36 8.96 -17.84 -4.21
C PRO A 36 8.67 -17.11 -2.88
N LYS A 37 8.60 -15.77 -2.91
CA LYS A 37 8.41 -14.92 -1.71
C LYS A 37 7.07 -14.17 -1.65
N ARG A 38 6.22 -14.34 -2.67
CA ARG A 38 4.97 -13.62 -2.82
C ARG A 38 3.94 -14.48 -3.54
N ILE A 39 2.70 -14.41 -3.09
CA ILE A 39 1.55 -14.91 -3.84
C ILE A 39 0.56 -13.76 -3.99
N TYR A 40 -0.12 -13.71 -5.13
CA TYR A 40 -1.23 -12.79 -5.28
C TYR A 40 -2.41 -13.42 -5.98
N TYR A 41 -3.57 -12.90 -5.64
CA TYR A 41 -4.86 -13.29 -6.16
C TYR A 41 -5.57 -12.07 -6.71
N GLU A 42 -6.37 -12.28 -7.74
CA GLU A 42 -7.31 -11.29 -8.22
C GLU A 42 -8.68 -11.94 -8.27
N LEU A 43 -9.60 -11.40 -7.47
CA LEU A 43 -11.03 -11.71 -7.56
C LEU A 43 -11.61 -10.69 -8.54
N ARG A 44 -12.10 -11.16 -9.68
CA ARG A 44 -12.59 -10.32 -10.76
C ARG A 44 -14.09 -10.53 -10.93
N PHE A 45 -14.85 -9.45 -10.80
CA PHE A 45 -16.31 -9.41 -10.89
C PHE A 45 -16.70 -8.72 -12.20
N PRO A 46 -17.01 -9.47 -13.28
CA PRO A 46 -17.16 -8.92 -14.62
C PRO A 46 -18.39 -8.01 -14.77
N ASP A 47 -19.54 -8.39 -14.24
CA ASP A 47 -20.80 -7.67 -14.48
C ASP A 47 -21.19 -6.72 -13.34
N LEU A 48 -20.52 -6.81 -12.18
CA LEU A 48 -20.93 -6.13 -10.95
C LEU A 48 -21.01 -4.60 -11.10
N MET A 49 -20.09 -3.99 -11.85
CA MET A 49 -20.10 -2.54 -12.08
C MET A 49 -21.30 -2.10 -12.94
N TYR A 50 -21.70 -2.95 -13.90
CA TYR A 50 -22.85 -2.71 -14.76
C TYR A 50 -24.16 -2.91 -13.99
N ASP A 51 -24.28 -4.00 -13.23
CA ASP A 51 -25.45 -4.33 -12.44
C ASP A 51 -25.74 -3.25 -11.38
N LEU A 52 -24.70 -2.69 -10.77
CA LEU A 52 -24.79 -1.58 -9.82
C LEU A 52 -24.93 -0.20 -10.48
N LYS A 53 -24.99 -0.12 -11.81
CA LYS A 53 -25.07 1.13 -12.60
C LYS A 53 -23.92 2.11 -12.32
N LEU A 54 -22.76 1.58 -11.91
CA LEU A 54 -21.52 2.35 -11.71
C LEU A 54 -20.72 2.50 -13.00
N SER A 55 -20.96 1.64 -13.99
CA SER A 55 -20.40 1.75 -15.33
C SER A 55 -21.46 1.45 -16.40
N LYS A 56 -21.34 2.11 -17.55
CA LYS A 56 -22.14 1.82 -18.75
C LYS A 56 -21.54 0.69 -19.58
N ASN A 57 -20.28 0.32 -19.33
CA ASN A 57 -19.57 -0.69 -20.09
C ASN A 57 -19.59 -2.03 -19.36
N LYS A 58 -20.29 -3.02 -19.93
CA LYS A 58 -20.39 -4.37 -19.36
C LYS A 58 -19.05 -5.13 -19.30
N GLN A 59 -18.03 -4.68 -20.03
CA GLN A 59 -16.70 -5.30 -20.00
C GLN A 59 -15.85 -4.81 -18.82
N GLU A 60 -16.28 -3.75 -18.13
CA GLU A 60 -15.57 -3.22 -16.97
C GLU A 60 -15.80 -4.09 -15.73
N LYS A 61 -14.73 -4.75 -15.30
CA LYS A 61 -14.73 -5.60 -14.12
C LYS A 61 -14.28 -4.84 -12.88
N LEU A 62 -14.97 -5.04 -11.78
CA LEU A 62 -14.40 -4.74 -10.46
C LEU A 62 -13.34 -5.79 -10.12
N MET A 63 -12.17 -5.37 -9.66
CA MET A 63 -11.08 -6.27 -9.30
C MET A 63 -10.63 -6.00 -7.87
N ILE A 64 -10.67 -7.05 -7.04
CA ILE A 64 -10.05 -7.04 -5.71
C ILE A 64 -8.75 -7.82 -5.79
N LYS A 65 -7.63 -7.15 -5.57
CA LYS A 65 -6.30 -7.76 -5.55
C LYS A 65 -5.87 -8.04 -4.12
N ILE A 66 -5.47 -9.28 -3.85
CA ILE A 66 -4.95 -9.72 -2.56
C ILE A 66 -3.48 -10.07 -2.75
N ASP A 67 -2.60 -9.28 -2.15
CA ASP A 67 -1.15 -9.45 -2.21
C ASP A 67 -0.62 -9.95 -0.87
N ILE A 68 0.09 -11.08 -0.88
CA ILE A 68 0.67 -11.67 0.32
C ILE A 68 2.15 -11.89 0.09
N GLU A 69 2.96 -11.30 0.96
CA GLU A 69 4.42 -11.34 0.88
C GLU A 69 5.06 -11.77 2.21
N LYS A 70 6.25 -12.35 2.10
CA LYS A 70 7.07 -12.76 3.25
C LYS A 70 8.41 -12.00 3.32
N PHE A 71 8.54 -10.92 2.56
CA PHE A 71 9.79 -10.19 2.43
C PHE A 71 10.15 -9.40 3.68
N TRP A 72 9.18 -8.70 4.27
CA TRP A 72 9.39 -7.85 5.42
C TRP A 72 9.45 -8.65 6.72
N LEU A 73 10.44 -8.31 7.55
CA LEU A 73 10.70 -8.96 8.83
C LEU A 73 10.50 -7.98 9.98
N GLY A 74 10.00 -8.50 11.10
CA GLY A 74 9.94 -7.74 12.36
C GLY A 74 8.90 -6.62 12.39
N HIS A 75 7.74 -6.81 11.73
CA HIS A 75 6.65 -5.83 11.79
C HIS A 75 6.23 -5.53 13.22
N HIS A 76 6.23 -4.25 13.57
CA HIS A 76 5.50 -3.71 14.70
C HIS A 76 4.04 -3.63 14.27
N LYS A 77 3.20 -4.43 14.92
CA LYS A 77 1.79 -4.61 14.56
C LYS A 77 0.92 -3.83 15.52
N GLU A 78 -0.07 -3.15 14.98
CA GLU A 78 -1.09 -2.43 15.71
C GLU A 78 -2.45 -3.03 15.38
N THR A 79 -3.37 -2.97 16.33
CA THR A 79 -4.77 -3.35 16.11
C THR A 79 -5.59 -2.09 15.99
N VAL A 80 -6.24 -1.93 14.84
CA VAL A 80 -7.13 -0.80 14.55
C VAL A 80 -8.56 -1.32 14.45
N LEU A 81 -9.50 -0.62 15.09
CA LEU A 81 -10.92 -0.89 14.94
C LEU A 81 -11.41 -0.33 13.60
N PHE A 82 -11.79 -1.21 12.69
CA PHE A 82 -12.48 -0.86 11.46
C PHE A 82 -13.99 -0.85 11.72
N ASN A 83 -14.60 0.32 11.64
CA ASN A 83 -16.05 0.51 11.78
C ASN A 83 -16.58 1.32 10.59
N ARG A 84 -16.84 0.66 9.46
CA ARG A 84 -17.41 1.28 8.25
C ARG A 84 -18.27 0.27 7.49
N TYR A 85 -19.23 0.78 6.73
CA TYR A 85 -20.08 -0.02 5.83
C TYR A 85 -20.80 -1.19 6.52
N GLY A 86 -21.22 -1.01 7.78
CA GLY A 86 -21.86 -2.05 8.57
C GLY A 86 -20.91 -3.17 9.04
N VAL A 87 -19.60 -3.03 8.81
CA VAL A 87 -18.57 -3.96 9.26
C VAL A 87 -17.85 -3.38 10.47
N LEU A 88 -17.91 -4.10 11.59
CA LEU A 88 -17.13 -3.84 12.80
C LEU A 88 -16.12 -4.97 12.99
N ALA A 89 -14.82 -4.67 12.80
CA ALA A 89 -13.77 -5.66 12.89
C ALA A 89 -12.45 -5.08 13.42
N ASN A 90 -11.73 -5.86 14.21
CA ASN A 90 -10.34 -5.56 14.58
C ASN A 90 -9.40 -5.99 13.46
N VAL A 91 -8.66 -5.04 12.89
CA VAL A 91 -7.71 -5.28 11.80
C VAL A 91 -6.30 -5.10 12.31
N MET A 92 -5.44 -6.09 12.06
CA MET A 92 -4.02 -6.03 12.37
C MET A 92 -3.28 -5.35 11.21
N THR A 93 -2.64 -4.22 11.49
CA THR A 93 -1.87 -3.43 10.52
C THR A 93 -0.42 -3.28 10.96
N PRO A 94 0.55 -3.14 10.04
CA PRO A 94 1.85 -2.60 10.39
C PRO A 94 1.71 -1.17 10.96
N SER A 95 2.60 -0.79 11.86
CA SER A 95 2.68 0.58 12.37
C SER A 95 2.99 1.57 11.24
N LEU A 96 2.59 2.83 11.42
CA LEU A 96 2.86 3.89 10.43
C LEU A 96 4.36 4.03 10.13
N ASP A 97 5.21 3.85 11.14
CA ASP A 97 6.68 3.91 11.00
C ASP A 97 7.20 2.79 10.08
N ASN A 98 6.67 1.57 10.23
CA ASN A 98 7.00 0.46 9.34
C ASN A 98 6.49 0.74 7.92
N VAL A 99 5.26 1.24 7.77
CA VAL A 99 4.71 1.60 6.44
C VAL A 99 5.57 2.67 5.77
N LEU A 100 6.04 3.68 6.52
CA LEU A 100 6.93 4.73 6.01
C LEU A 100 8.21 4.14 5.44
N VAL A 101 8.90 3.28 6.19
CA VAL A 101 10.13 2.62 5.71
C VAL A 101 9.87 1.78 4.46
N GLN A 102 8.75 1.06 4.39
CA GLN A 102 8.37 0.28 3.21
C GLN A 102 8.15 1.16 1.98
N LYS A 103 7.45 2.29 2.13
CA LYS A 103 7.21 3.25 1.05
C LYS A 103 8.52 3.90 0.59
N MET A 104 9.38 4.29 1.53
CA MET A 104 10.72 4.80 1.24
C MET A 104 11.55 3.79 0.43
N ALA A 105 11.57 2.52 0.84
CA ALA A 105 12.27 1.46 0.11
C ALA A 105 11.68 1.22 -1.28
N ALA A 106 10.34 1.25 -1.41
CA ALA A 106 9.67 1.11 -2.70
C ALA A 106 10.00 2.25 -3.67
N TYR A 107 9.92 3.51 -3.20
CA TYR A 107 10.26 4.68 -4.01
C TYR A 107 11.72 4.62 -4.48
N LYS A 108 12.65 4.25 -3.59
CA LYS A 108 14.05 4.05 -3.95
C LYS A 108 14.21 3.03 -5.08
N ASN A 109 13.68 1.83 -4.88
CA ASN A 109 14.06 0.65 -5.66
C ASN A 109 13.25 0.46 -6.95
N ARG A 110 12.10 1.14 -7.12
CA ARG A 110 11.32 1.06 -8.35
C ARG A 110 12.07 1.73 -9.51
N GLY A 111 12.14 1.03 -10.64
CA GLY A 111 12.73 1.54 -11.88
C GLY A 111 11.93 2.71 -12.48
N GLN A 112 10.59 2.67 -12.35
CA GLN A 112 9.71 3.77 -12.68
C GLN A 112 9.14 4.40 -11.40
N THR A 113 9.28 5.71 -11.26
CA THR A 113 8.71 6.45 -10.14
C THR A 113 7.19 6.48 -10.20
N MET A 114 6.57 6.08 -9.08
CA MET A 114 5.13 6.16 -8.86
C MET A 114 4.87 7.37 -7.98
N ALA A 115 4.18 8.39 -8.50
CA ALA A 115 3.91 9.66 -7.79
C ALA A 115 3.27 9.45 -6.40
N ARG A 116 2.43 8.42 -6.27
CA ARG A 116 1.80 8.02 -5.00
C ARG A 116 2.80 7.64 -3.92
N ASP A 117 3.95 7.03 -4.25
CA ASP A 117 4.92 6.69 -3.21
C ASP A 117 5.51 7.95 -2.56
N ILE A 118 5.76 9.00 -3.35
CA ILE A 118 6.22 10.31 -2.85
C ILE A 118 5.13 10.94 -1.97
N TYR A 119 3.89 10.95 -2.45
CA TYR A 119 2.74 11.45 -1.70
C TYR A 119 2.58 10.73 -0.36
N ASP A 120 2.59 9.39 -0.36
CA ASP A 120 2.41 8.56 0.82
C ASP A 120 3.53 8.82 1.85
N ILE A 121 4.78 8.98 1.42
CA ILE A 121 5.90 9.32 2.32
C ILE A 121 5.65 10.66 3.03
N ILE A 122 5.28 11.70 2.28
CA ILE A 122 5.00 13.03 2.85
C ILE A 122 3.80 12.97 3.79
N TRP A 123 2.73 12.28 3.36
CA TRP A 123 1.53 12.10 4.15
C TRP A 123 1.83 11.38 5.47
N LEU A 124 2.56 10.26 5.44
CA LEU A 124 2.95 9.50 6.63
C LEU A 124 3.78 10.35 7.61
N ILE A 125 4.77 11.09 7.12
CA ILE A 125 5.59 11.99 7.96
C ILE A 125 4.70 13.08 8.59
N GLY A 126 3.80 13.68 7.82
CA GLY A 126 2.84 14.67 8.30
C GLY A 126 1.86 14.13 9.33
N HIS A 127 1.60 12.82 9.34
CA HIS A 127 0.78 12.13 10.34
C HIS A 127 1.61 11.55 11.51
N GLY A 128 2.84 12.04 11.68
CA GLY A 128 3.67 11.71 12.84
C GLY A 128 4.52 10.45 12.68
N ALA A 129 4.48 9.76 11.52
CA ALA A 129 5.36 8.62 11.29
C ALA A 129 6.83 9.04 11.39
N ARG A 130 7.65 8.13 11.91
CA ARG A 130 9.10 8.28 12.08
C ARG A 130 9.83 7.12 11.43
N ILE A 131 11.11 7.37 11.12
CA ILE A 131 11.95 6.36 10.50
C ILE A 131 12.33 5.33 11.57
N ASP A 132 11.75 4.13 11.47
CA ASP A 132 12.06 3.00 12.35
C ASP A 132 13.44 2.40 12.00
N LYS A 133 14.45 2.76 12.81
CA LYS A 133 15.83 2.28 12.65
C LYS A 133 15.96 0.77 12.85
N GLU A 134 15.20 0.21 13.79
CA GLU A 134 15.24 -1.23 14.08
C GLU A 134 14.65 -2.03 12.91
N PHE A 135 13.53 -1.56 12.35
CA PHE A 135 12.93 -2.16 11.16
C PHE A 135 13.86 -2.05 9.93
N ILE A 136 14.53 -0.91 9.73
CA ILE A 136 15.57 -0.75 8.69
C ILE A 136 16.68 -1.78 8.85
N LYS A 137 17.21 -1.94 10.07
CA LYS A 137 18.30 -2.88 10.38
C LYS A 137 17.88 -4.33 10.13
N LYS A 138 16.71 -4.74 10.63
CA LYS A 138 16.16 -6.10 10.43
C LYS A 138 15.97 -6.45 8.96
N ASN A 139 15.60 -5.46 8.14
CA ASN A 139 15.38 -5.64 6.70
C ASN A 139 16.60 -5.31 5.84
N LYS A 140 17.78 -5.10 6.46
CA LYS A 140 19.06 -4.82 5.79
C LYS A 140 18.98 -3.65 4.80
N ILE A 141 18.16 -2.65 5.12
CA ILE A 141 18.05 -1.44 4.30
C ILE A 141 19.23 -0.52 4.63
N ALA A 142 19.81 0.09 3.60
CA ALA A 142 20.94 1.00 3.76
C ALA A 142 20.57 2.18 4.69
N PRO A 143 21.39 2.51 5.71
CA PRO A 143 21.16 3.67 6.58
C PRO A 143 21.10 5.00 5.81
N SER A 144 21.76 5.07 4.65
CA SER A 144 21.75 6.21 3.74
C SER A 144 20.46 6.37 2.91
N LEU A 145 19.41 5.56 3.19
CA LEU A 145 18.14 5.58 2.46
C LEU A 145 17.58 6.99 2.28
N LYS A 146 17.59 7.81 3.35
CA LYS A 146 17.10 9.19 3.30
C LYS A 146 17.82 10.01 2.23
N ASN A 147 19.15 10.01 2.25
CA ASN A 147 19.96 10.77 1.28
C ASN A 147 19.77 10.22 -0.14
N GLN A 148 19.63 8.90 -0.29
CA GLN A 148 19.34 8.27 -1.59
C GLN A 148 17.99 8.72 -2.15
N LEU A 149 16.97 8.89 -1.31
CA LEU A 149 15.66 9.39 -1.72
C LEU A 149 15.69 10.86 -2.12
N LEU A 150 16.37 11.71 -1.34
CA LEU A 150 16.54 13.12 -1.70
C LEU A 150 17.25 13.26 -3.04
N ASN A 151 18.36 12.54 -3.24
CA ASN A 151 19.08 12.54 -4.50
C ASN A 151 18.24 12.01 -5.68
N LYS A 152 17.38 10.99 -5.44
CA LYS A 152 16.45 10.49 -6.45
C LYS A 152 15.41 11.55 -6.80
N TYR A 153 14.81 12.17 -5.80
CA TYR A 153 13.82 13.23 -5.99
C TYR A 153 14.41 14.42 -6.74
N GLU A 154 15.62 14.89 -6.42
CA GLU A 154 16.27 15.99 -7.15
C GLU A 154 16.41 15.71 -8.64
N ARG A 155 16.85 14.50 -9.01
CA ARG A 155 16.97 14.09 -10.42
C ARG A 155 15.62 14.06 -11.14
N GLU A 156 14.56 13.77 -10.40
CA GLU A 156 13.21 13.60 -10.92
C GLU A 156 12.35 14.87 -10.82
N LYS A 157 12.82 15.92 -10.12
CA LYS A 157 12.11 17.17 -9.85
C LYS A 157 11.63 17.86 -11.13
N LYS A 158 12.39 17.77 -12.22
CA LYS A 158 11.99 18.26 -13.55
C LYS A 158 10.69 17.62 -14.10
N SER A 159 10.36 16.43 -13.61
CA SER A 159 9.15 15.68 -13.99
C SER A 159 8.01 15.84 -12.99
N ILE A 160 8.15 16.69 -11.96
CA ILE A 160 7.19 16.79 -10.85
C ILE A 160 5.79 17.14 -11.33
N LYS A 161 5.65 18.03 -12.32
CA LYS A 161 4.36 18.39 -12.92
C LYS A 161 3.64 17.15 -13.47
N LYS A 162 4.36 16.30 -14.22
CA LYS A 162 3.82 15.03 -14.75
C LYS A 162 3.41 14.07 -13.62
N PHE A 163 4.12 14.09 -12.50
CA PHE A 163 3.77 13.26 -11.34
C PHE A 163 2.50 13.77 -10.67
N LYS A 164 2.32 15.08 -10.52
CA LYS A 164 1.08 15.68 -10.02
C LYS A 164 -0.10 15.33 -10.91
N ASP A 165 0.02 15.51 -12.22
CA ASP A 165 -1.05 15.20 -13.19
C ASP A 165 -1.48 13.73 -13.11
N ARG A 166 -0.52 12.81 -12.96
CA ARG A 166 -0.82 11.38 -12.77
C ARG A 166 -1.41 11.05 -11.40
N LEU A 167 -1.14 11.86 -10.38
CA LEU A 167 -1.61 11.61 -9.02
C LEU A 167 -3.03 12.12 -8.80
N ARG A 168 -3.39 13.27 -9.40
CA ARG A 168 -4.69 13.95 -9.22
C ARG A 168 -5.91 13.02 -9.27
N PRO A 169 -6.07 12.12 -10.27
CA PRO A 169 -7.25 11.26 -10.36
C PRO A 169 -7.42 10.27 -9.21
N PHE A 170 -6.37 10.06 -8.40
CA PHE A 170 -6.38 9.13 -7.27
C PHE A 170 -6.59 9.83 -5.92
N LEU A 171 -6.68 11.16 -5.89
CA LEU A 171 -6.85 11.93 -4.66
C LEU A 171 -8.32 12.31 -4.47
N ILE A 172 -8.78 12.28 -3.22
CA ILE A 172 -10.11 12.81 -2.86
C ILE A 172 -10.15 14.33 -3.09
N ASN A 173 -9.05 15.01 -2.77
CA ASN A 173 -8.82 16.42 -3.07
C ASN A 173 -7.58 16.52 -3.98
N GLU A 174 -7.78 16.94 -5.22
CA GLU A 174 -6.73 17.07 -6.23
C GLU A 174 -5.60 18.03 -5.82
N ASP A 175 -5.91 19.07 -5.04
CA ASP A 175 -4.93 20.05 -4.54
C ASP A 175 -3.90 19.41 -3.60
N ALA A 176 -4.22 18.24 -3.03
CA ALA A 176 -3.25 17.51 -2.22
C ALA A 176 -2.04 17.04 -3.05
N SER A 177 -2.11 17.07 -4.38
CA SER A 177 -0.96 16.84 -5.27
C SER A 177 0.15 17.89 -5.11
N GLU A 178 -0.16 19.10 -4.65
CA GLU A 178 0.82 20.15 -4.35
C GLU A 178 1.79 19.75 -3.23
N LYS A 179 1.41 18.78 -2.39
CA LYS A 179 2.29 18.24 -1.34
C LYS A 179 3.61 17.71 -1.88
N LEU A 180 3.63 17.25 -3.13
CA LEU A 180 4.83 16.73 -3.80
C LEU A 180 5.99 17.74 -3.83
N ASP A 181 5.72 19.05 -3.80
CA ASP A 181 6.75 20.09 -3.82
C ASP A 181 7.49 20.21 -2.48
N TYR A 182 6.88 19.75 -1.38
CA TYR A 182 7.44 19.84 -0.04
C TYR A 182 8.30 18.62 0.33
N PHE A 183 8.58 17.70 -0.59
CA PHE A 183 9.34 16.49 -0.28
C PHE A 183 10.71 16.80 0.36
N GLN A 184 11.42 17.81 -0.15
CA GLN A 184 12.71 18.24 0.41
C GLN A 184 12.60 18.74 1.86
N ARG A 185 11.54 19.51 2.17
CA ARG A 185 11.28 20.07 3.51
C ARG A 185 10.79 19.01 4.51
N SER A 186 10.06 18.03 4.02
CA SER A 186 9.50 16.92 4.82
C SER A 186 10.60 16.05 5.45
N GLY A 187 11.77 15.97 4.82
CA GLY A 187 12.93 15.27 5.35
C GLY A 187 13.49 15.86 6.65
N THR A 188 13.18 17.10 6.99
CA THR A 188 13.69 17.78 8.20
C THR A 188 12.91 17.40 9.46
N PHE A 189 11.64 17.00 9.33
CA PHE A 189 10.73 16.71 10.45
C PHE A 189 10.98 15.38 11.19
N CYS A 190 11.85 14.51 10.66
CA CYS A 190 12.06 13.17 11.23
C CYS A 190 12.89 13.12 12.53
N TYR A 191 13.43 14.24 13.02
CA TYR A 191 14.28 14.29 14.22
C TYR A 191 13.73 15.24 15.28
N THR A 192 12.56 14.96 15.82
CA THR A 192 12.17 15.51 17.13
C THR A 192 12.09 14.35 18.11
N HIS A 193 13.11 14.25 18.97
CA HIS A 193 13.15 13.32 20.10
C HIS A 193 11.99 13.67 21.03
N ARG A 194 11.16 12.69 21.39
CA ARG A 194 10.30 12.82 22.58
C ARG A 194 11.19 12.57 23.79
N SER A 195 11.69 13.65 24.37
CA SER A 195 12.01 13.70 25.79
C SER A 195 10.79 14.30 26.49
N LEU A 196 9.89 13.44 26.95
CA LEU A 196 8.99 13.67 28.08
C LEU A 196 8.68 12.32 28.71
#